data_AF-A0A8T4QLU1-F1
#
_entry.id   AF-A0A8T4QLU1-F1
#
_cell.length_a   1.000
_cell.length_b   1.000
_cell.length_c   1.000
_cell.angle_alpha   90.00
_cell.angle_beta   90.00
_cell.angle_gamma   90.00
#
_symmetry.space_group_name_H-M   'P 1'
#
loop_
_entity.id
_entity.type
_entity.pdbx_description
1 polymer ?
#
loop_
_entity_poly.entity_id
_entity_poly.type
_entity_poly.pdbx_seq_one_letter_code
_entity_poly.pdbx_strand_id
1 'polypeptide(L)'
;MALNDILLTTAEQFIDIALGFTGILIIYYIYRLFTVEKGPSDDSELEGRREAAGRWLGERRERAEHQAASNRRQRLLDPARGFLIQAEQLMERLRDEDLRAQTAAAVREARDHAESAVRRMQSALRVIRAARAGARGDLRDQIMGLADSCQATLEHVRNDLIPNLPAHTDPPATWDTNVGTVRDNAEQVIGFLGQLIHAIDEFIEHDRLAAPTITRPGRGRPRPSPSPHGYP
;
A
#
# COMPACT_ATOMS: atom_id res chain seq x y z
N MET A 1 -24.33 -7.10 42.85
CA MET A 1 -23.92 -6.84 41.45
C MET A 1 -24.83 -5.86 40.71
N ALA A 2 -25.89 -5.30 41.31
CA ALA A 2 -26.84 -4.42 40.59
C ALA A 2 -26.54 -2.90 40.66
N LEU A 3 -25.63 -2.47 41.55
CA LEU A 3 -25.43 -1.03 41.82
C LEU A 3 -24.38 -0.39 40.89
N ASN A 4 -23.38 -1.16 40.46
CA ASN A 4 -22.39 -0.71 39.47
C ASN A 4 -23.02 -0.55 38.08
N ASP A 5 -23.94 -1.44 37.69
CA ASP A 5 -24.60 -1.38 36.37
C ASP A 5 -25.53 -0.16 36.25
N ILE A 6 -26.19 0.23 37.34
CA ILE A 6 -27.01 1.46 37.39
C ILE A 6 -26.11 2.71 37.30
N LEU A 7 -24.98 2.74 38.01
CA LEU A 7 -24.05 3.87 37.95
C LEU A 7 -23.40 4.03 36.56
N LEU A 8 -23.02 2.93 35.92
CA LEU A 8 -22.45 2.93 34.57
C LEU A 8 -23.46 3.41 33.52
N THR A 9 -24.70 2.93 33.58
CA THR A 9 -25.77 3.38 32.66
C THR A 9 -26.16 4.84 32.86
N THR A 10 -26.11 5.36 34.09
CA THR A 10 -26.40 6.78 34.37
C THR A 10 -25.27 7.70 33.91
N ALA A 11 -24.01 7.24 34.00
CA ALA A 11 -22.85 7.99 33.54
C ALA A 11 -22.81 8.10 32.00
N GLU A 12 -23.14 7.03 31.29
CA GLU A 12 -23.24 7.05 29.82
C GLU A 12 -24.33 8.01 29.33
N GLN A 13 -25.51 7.99 29.96
CA GLN A 13 -26.59 8.92 29.63
C GLN A 13 -26.21 10.38 29.87
N PHE A 14 -25.42 10.67 30.92
CA PHE A 14 -24.92 12.01 31.17
C PHE A 14 -23.91 12.47 30.10
N ILE A 15 -23.03 11.57 29.65
CA ILE A 15 -22.05 11.86 28.59
C ILE A 15 -22.75 12.17 27.27
N ASP A 16 -23.78 11.40 26.90
CA ASP A 16 -24.54 11.64 25.67
C ASP A 16 -25.30 12.97 25.69
N ILE A 17 -25.90 13.32 26.83
CA ILE A 17 -26.56 14.62 27.00
C ILE A 17 -25.54 15.76 26.94
N ALA A 18 -24.38 15.62 27.59
CA ALA A 18 -23.30 16.61 27.56
C ALA A 18 -22.73 16.81 26.15
N LEU A 19 -22.57 15.73 25.36
CA LEU A 19 -22.19 15.79 23.95
C LEU A 19 -23.24 16.51 23.10
N GLY A 20 -24.53 16.25 23.35
CA GLY A 20 -25.63 16.96 22.70
C GLY A 20 -25.59 18.48 22.95
N PHE A 21 -25.43 18.90 24.22
CA PHE A 21 -25.29 20.31 24.56
C PHE A 21 -24.04 20.94 23.94
N THR A 22 -22.92 20.22 23.90
CA THR A 22 -21.67 20.69 23.27
C THR A 22 -21.85 20.90 21.77
N GLY A 23 -22.54 19.97 21.09
CA GLY A 23 -22.88 20.11 19.68
C GLY A 23 -23.76 21.34 19.40
N ILE A 24 -24.78 21.57 20.23
CA ILE A 24 -25.65 22.76 20.14
C ILE A 24 -24.84 24.04 20.38
N LEU A 25 -23.92 24.05 21.34
CA LEU A 25 -23.04 25.19 21.62
C LEU A 25 -22.11 25.48 20.43
N ILE A 26 -21.55 24.46 19.78
CA ILE A 26 -20.74 24.61 18.57
C ILE A 26 -21.58 25.23 17.44
N ILE A 27 -22.79 24.71 17.20
CA ILE A 27 -23.70 25.27 16.18
C ILE A 27 -24.09 26.70 16.51
N TYR A 28 -24.37 27.01 17.79
CA TYR A 28 -24.65 28.36 18.26
C TYR A 28 -23.46 29.30 18.05
N TYR A 29 -22.23 28.86 18.33
CA TYR A 29 -21.03 29.65 18.09
C TYR A 29 -20.77 29.87 16.59
N ILE A 30 -21.00 28.85 15.76
CA ILE A 30 -20.93 28.99 14.30
C ILE A 30 -21.97 30.00 13.82
N TYR A 31 -23.21 29.89 14.29
CA TYR A 31 -24.28 30.83 13.92
C TYR A 31 -23.97 32.25 14.41
N ARG A 32 -23.52 32.41 15.65
CA ARG A 32 -23.12 33.69 16.24
C ARG A 32 -21.94 34.32 15.49
N LEU A 33 -20.97 33.52 15.04
CA LEU A 33 -19.86 33.95 14.18
C LEU A 33 -20.36 34.49 12.84
N PHE A 34 -21.48 33.97 12.32
CA PHE A 34 -22.09 34.45 11.07
C PHE A 34 -23.08 35.61 11.28
N THR A 35 -23.66 35.81 12.47
CA THR A 35 -24.70 36.82 12.71
C THR A 35 -24.26 38.06 13.49
N VAL A 36 -23.15 38.04 14.24
CA VAL A 36 -22.74 39.18 15.08
C VAL A 36 -21.48 39.84 14.49
N GLU A 37 -21.64 41.14 14.20
CA GLU A 37 -20.67 42.14 13.68
C GLU A 37 -20.45 42.19 12.16
N LYS A 38 -21.44 42.77 11.47
CA LYS A 38 -21.19 43.73 10.38
C LYS A 38 -20.72 45.06 10.99
N GLY A 39 -19.42 45.18 11.30
CA GLY A 39 -18.75 46.46 11.53
C GLY A 39 -18.02 46.90 10.25
N PRO A 40 -17.93 48.20 9.94
CA PRO A 40 -17.36 48.68 8.67
C PRO A 40 -15.84 48.74 8.76
N SER A 41 -15.13 47.61 8.73
CA SER A 41 -13.67 47.62 8.48
C SER A 41 -13.00 46.29 8.12
N ASP A 42 -13.71 45.18 7.82
CA ASP A 42 -13.01 43.87 7.77
C ASP A 42 -13.52 42.88 6.72
N ASP A 43 -14.17 43.37 5.65
CA ASP A 43 -14.59 42.49 4.53
C ASP A 43 -13.37 41.78 3.88
N SER A 44 -12.17 42.40 3.90
CA SER A 44 -10.95 41.77 3.38
C SER A 44 -10.32 40.72 4.31
N GLU A 45 -10.41 40.86 5.64
CA GLU A 45 -9.98 39.80 6.57
C GLU A 45 -10.95 38.62 6.56
N LEU A 46 -12.26 38.87 6.44
CA LEU A 46 -13.28 37.81 6.35
C LEU A 46 -13.22 37.06 5.01
N GLU A 47 -12.97 37.75 3.89
CA GLU A 47 -12.67 37.10 2.60
C GLU A 47 -11.36 36.33 2.66
N GLY A 48 -10.29 36.90 3.23
CA GLY A 48 -9.01 36.21 3.41
C GLY A 48 -9.13 34.94 4.28
N ARG A 49 -9.97 34.97 5.32
CA ARG A 49 -10.27 33.79 6.16
C ARG A 49 -11.13 32.76 5.43
N ARG A 50 -12.10 33.18 4.62
CA ARG A 50 -12.91 32.27 3.78
C ARG A 50 -12.08 31.60 2.70
N GLU A 51 -11.19 32.32 2.04
CA GLU A 51 -10.28 31.76 1.05
C GLU A 51 -9.23 30.83 1.69
N ALA A 52 -8.71 31.18 2.86
CA ALA A 52 -7.78 30.33 3.60
C ALA A 52 -8.48 29.04 4.09
N ALA A 53 -9.73 29.13 4.56
CA ALA A 53 -10.54 27.98 4.94
C ALA A 53 -10.92 27.11 3.73
N GLY A 54 -11.27 27.74 2.59
CA GLY A 54 -11.56 27.06 1.33
C GLY A 54 -10.33 26.32 0.77
N ARG A 55 -9.16 26.97 0.79
CA ARG A 55 -7.87 26.35 0.44
C ARG A 55 -7.53 25.19 1.38
N TRP A 56 -7.70 25.38 2.69
CA TRP A 56 -7.43 24.33 3.68
C TRP A 56 -8.38 23.12 3.54
N LEU A 57 -9.67 23.35 3.28
CA LEU A 57 -10.65 22.29 3.01
C LEU A 57 -10.35 21.59 1.67
N GLY A 58 -9.97 22.35 0.64
CA GLY A 58 -9.54 21.83 -0.66
C GLY A 58 -8.32 20.91 -0.53
N GLU A 59 -7.25 21.39 0.10
CA GLU A 59 -6.03 20.59 0.37
C GLU A 59 -6.33 19.34 1.21
N ARG A 60 -7.25 19.44 2.18
CA ARG A 60 -7.63 18.30 3.02
C ARG A 60 -8.41 17.26 2.23
N ARG A 61 -9.30 17.68 1.32
CA ARG A 61 -10.05 16.79 0.42
C ARG A 61 -9.12 16.15 -0.61
N GLU A 62 -8.23 16.92 -1.22
CA GLU A 62 -7.25 16.43 -2.19
C GLU A 62 -6.31 15.39 -1.56
N ARG A 63 -5.82 15.61 -0.33
CA ARG A 63 -5.07 14.59 0.43
C ARG A 63 -5.90 13.35 0.71
N ALA A 64 -7.16 13.50 1.13
CA ALA A 64 -8.03 12.35 1.40
C ALA A 64 -8.29 11.52 0.14
N GLU A 65 -8.46 12.17 -1.01
CA GLU A 65 -8.63 11.52 -2.32
C GLU A 65 -7.34 10.83 -2.76
N HIS A 66 -6.17 11.47 -2.61
CA HIS A 66 -4.86 10.87 -2.88
C HIS A 66 -4.57 9.67 -1.97
N GLN A 67 -4.84 9.79 -0.67
CA GLN A 67 -4.60 8.73 0.29
C GLN A 67 -5.58 7.56 0.09
N ALA A 68 -6.84 7.83 -0.26
CA ALA A 68 -7.79 6.79 -0.65
C ALA A 68 -7.36 6.07 -1.93
N ALA A 69 -6.85 6.80 -2.93
CA ALA A 69 -6.32 6.23 -4.17
C ALA A 69 -5.08 5.37 -3.90
N SER A 70 -4.16 5.83 -3.05
CA SER A 70 -2.97 5.08 -2.66
C SER A 70 -3.32 3.82 -1.87
N ASN A 71 -4.16 3.92 -0.85
CA ASN A 71 -4.66 2.76 -0.10
C ASN A 71 -5.36 1.75 -1.00
N ARG A 72 -6.09 2.21 -2.03
CA ARG A 72 -6.73 1.34 -3.02
C ARG A 72 -5.69 0.61 -3.87
N ARG A 73 -4.63 1.28 -4.32
CA ARG A 73 -3.54 0.67 -5.08
C ARG A 73 -2.77 -0.35 -4.24
N GLN A 74 -2.43 -0.01 -2.99
CA GLN A 74 -1.79 -0.93 -2.06
C GLN A 74 -2.64 -2.20 -1.86
N ARG A 75 -3.93 -2.05 -1.57
CA ARG A 75 -4.86 -3.20 -1.45
C ARG A 75 -4.92 -4.07 -2.70
N LEU A 76 -4.64 -3.51 -3.88
CA LEU A 76 -4.57 -4.26 -5.12
C LEU A 76 -3.22 -4.94 -5.28
N LEU A 77 -2.10 -4.34 -4.88
CA LEU A 77 -0.76 -4.92 -5.09
C LEU A 77 -0.30 -5.86 -3.98
N ASP A 78 -0.78 -5.70 -2.74
CA ASP A 78 -0.46 -6.59 -1.61
C ASP A 78 -0.76 -8.07 -1.92
N PRO A 79 -1.91 -8.44 -2.51
CA PRO A 79 -2.16 -9.82 -2.93
C PRO A 79 -1.17 -10.32 -4.00
N ALA A 80 -0.75 -9.45 -4.93
CA ALA A 80 0.22 -9.83 -5.95
C ALA A 80 1.57 -10.18 -5.30
N ARG A 81 2.04 -9.35 -4.38
CA ARG A 81 3.23 -9.62 -3.56
C ARG A 81 3.13 -10.95 -2.82
N GLY A 82 1.99 -11.22 -2.18
CA GLY A 82 1.77 -12.49 -1.48
C GLY A 82 1.87 -13.71 -2.40
N PHE A 83 1.38 -13.62 -3.63
CA PHE A 83 1.54 -14.68 -4.63
C PHE A 83 3.00 -14.85 -5.08
N LEU A 84 3.75 -13.76 -5.25
CA LEU A 84 5.16 -13.83 -5.65
C LEU A 84 6.02 -14.47 -4.55
N ILE A 85 5.80 -14.11 -3.28
CA ILE A 85 6.47 -14.76 -2.13
C ILE A 85 6.19 -16.27 -2.11
N GLN A 86 4.94 -16.68 -2.37
CA GLN A 86 4.61 -18.10 -2.45
C GLN A 86 5.30 -18.79 -3.64
N ALA A 87 5.46 -18.12 -4.78
CA ALA A 87 6.19 -18.64 -5.92
C ALA A 87 7.69 -18.79 -5.59
N GLU A 88 8.28 -17.81 -4.91
CA GLU A 88 9.67 -17.80 -4.48
C GLU A 88 9.97 -18.98 -3.54
N GLN A 89 9.13 -19.19 -2.52
CA GLN A 89 9.26 -20.32 -1.60
C GLN A 89 9.19 -21.69 -2.30
N LEU A 90 8.38 -21.81 -3.36
CA LEU A 90 8.31 -23.04 -4.16
C LEU A 90 9.59 -23.24 -4.99
N MET A 91 10.18 -22.16 -5.49
CA MET A 91 11.46 -22.23 -6.22
C MET A 91 12.63 -22.53 -5.28
N GLU A 92 12.62 -22.02 -4.06
CA GLU A 92 13.62 -22.36 -3.02
C GLU A 92 13.61 -23.86 -2.72
N ARG A 93 12.42 -24.45 -2.53
CA ARG A 93 12.28 -25.91 -2.33
C ARG A 93 12.77 -26.71 -3.53
N LEU A 94 12.45 -26.27 -4.74
CA LEU A 94 12.92 -26.89 -5.96
C LEU A 94 14.45 -26.87 -6.07
N ARG A 95 15.07 -25.74 -5.72
CA ARG A 95 16.54 -25.59 -5.71
C ARG A 95 17.17 -26.51 -4.66
N ASP A 96 16.65 -26.49 -3.44
CA ASP A 96 17.37 -27.02 -2.28
C ASP A 96 17.02 -28.47 -1.94
N GLU A 97 15.78 -28.92 -2.20
CA GLU A 97 15.20 -30.12 -1.59
C GLU A 97 14.69 -31.15 -2.59
N ASP A 98 13.85 -30.76 -3.56
CA ASP A 98 13.01 -31.70 -4.31
C ASP A 98 13.81 -32.74 -5.12
N LEU A 99 14.96 -32.35 -5.68
CA LEU A 99 15.76 -33.19 -6.58
C LEU A 99 16.99 -33.84 -5.91
N ARG A 100 16.99 -33.97 -4.57
CA ARG A 100 18.09 -34.64 -3.84
C ARG A 100 18.18 -36.14 -4.11
N ALA A 101 17.06 -36.78 -4.45
CA ALA A 101 17.00 -38.22 -4.68
C ALA A 101 16.50 -38.50 -6.10
N GLN A 102 17.18 -39.39 -6.81
CA GLN A 102 16.77 -39.84 -8.13
C GLN A 102 15.59 -40.83 -8.04
N THR A 103 14.41 -40.29 -7.75
CA THR A 103 13.17 -41.08 -7.63
C THR A 103 12.05 -40.44 -8.44
N ALA A 104 11.09 -41.26 -8.88
CA ALA A 104 9.91 -40.75 -9.58
C ALA A 104 9.08 -39.79 -8.71
N ALA A 105 9.08 -39.99 -7.39
CA ALA A 105 8.37 -39.13 -6.44
C ALA A 105 8.99 -37.73 -6.38
N ALA A 106 10.33 -37.65 -6.25
CA ALA A 106 11.10 -36.41 -6.26
C ALA A 106 10.89 -35.58 -7.54
N VAL A 107 11.00 -36.23 -8.71
CA VAL A 107 10.78 -35.56 -10.00
C VAL A 107 9.35 -35.03 -10.15
N ARG A 108 8.36 -35.80 -9.68
CA ARG A 108 6.96 -35.37 -9.69
C ARG A 108 6.73 -34.18 -8.76
N GLU A 109 7.28 -34.21 -7.56
CA GLU A 109 7.17 -33.11 -6.58
C GLU A 109 7.82 -31.83 -7.11
N ALA A 110 9.04 -31.94 -7.68
CA ALA A 110 9.72 -30.85 -8.36
C ALA A 110 8.85 -30.20 -9.46
N ARG A 111 8.22 -31.04 -10.31
CA ARG A 111 7.29 -30.56 -11.34
C ARG A 111 6.07 -29.88 -10.73
N ASP A 112 5.46 -30.48 -9.71
CA ASP A 112 4.27 -29.94 -9.03
C ASP A 112 4.57 -28.58 -8.38
N HIS A 113 5.76 -28.40 -7.78
CA HIS A 113 6.23 -27.12 -7.26
C HIS A 113 6.47 -26.10 -8.37
N ALA A 114 7.14 -26.47 -9.46
CA ALA A 114 7.36 -25.60 -10.62
C ALA A 114 6.03 -25.10 -11.23
N GLU A 115 5.08 -26.01 -11.46
CA GLU A 115 3.75 -25.66 -11.98
C GLU A 115 2.93 -24.85 -10.98
N SER A 116 3.08 -25.11 -9.68
CA SER A 116 2.44 -24.32 -8.63
C SER A 116 2.98 -22.89 -8.64
N ALA A 117 4.28 -22.69 -8.77
CA ALA A 117 4.88 -21.35 -8.89
C ALA A 117 4.33 -20.61 -10.10
N VAL A 118 4.19 -21.29 -11.25
CA VAL A 118 3.53 -20.72 -12.45
C VAL A 118 2.11 -20.23 -12.14
N ARG A 119 1.28 -21.05 -11.46
CA ARG A 119 -0.08 -20.65 -11.08
C ARG A 119 -0.10 -19.44 -10.14
N ARG A 120 0.87 -19.33 -9.23
CA ARG A 120 1.03 -18.17 -8.33
C ARG A 120 1.44 -16.92 -9.11
N MET A 121 2.46 -17.00 -9.96
CA MET A 121 2.88 -15.90 -10.83
C MET A 121 1.75 -15.43 -11.76
N GLN A 122 0.95 -16.35 -12.33
CA GLN A 122 -0.24 -15.99 -13.12
C GLN A 122 -1.28 -15.23 -12.29
N SER A 123 -1.42 -15.58 -11.02
CA SER A 123 -2.33 -14.89 -10.11
C SER A 123 -1.81 -13.50 -9.75
N ALA A 124 -0.52 -13.36 -9.48
CA ALA A 124 0.14 -12.06 -9.32
C ALA A 124 -0.05 -11.18 -10.56
N LEU A 125 0.23 -11.70 -11.74
CA LEU A 125 0.09 -10.99 -13.01
C LEU A 125 -1.34 -10.48 -13.27
N ARG A 126 -2.36 -11.31 -12.99
CA ARG A 126 -3.77 -10.89 -13.09
C ARG A 126 -4.06 -9.69 -12.18
N VAL A 127 -3.55 -9.73 -10.97
CA VAL A 127 -3.73 -8.68 -9.98
C VAL A 127 -2.98 -7.40 -10.38
N ILE A 128 -1.73 -7.49 -10.82
CA ILE A 128 -0.94 -6.34 -11.33
C ILE A 128 -1.66 -5.69 -12.53
N ARG A 129 -2.17 -6.49 -13.47
CA ARG A 129 -2.95 -5.99 -14.62
C ARG A 129 -4.25 -5.30 -14.19
N ALA A 130 -4.90 -5.77 -13.13
CA ALA A 130 -6.08 -5.12 -12.56
C ALA A 130 -5.71 -3.78 -11.91
N ALA A 131 -4.59 -3.70 -11.19
CA ALA A 131 -4.08 -2.45 -10.62
C ALA A 131 -3.80 -1.39 -11.70
N ARG A 132 -3.30 -1.83 -12.87
CA ARG A 132 -3.05 -0.96 -14.02
C ARG A 132 -4.29 -0.21 -14.51
N ALA A 133 -5.48 -0.84 -14.45
CA ALA A 133 -6.71 -0.24 -14.96
C ALA A 133 -7.11 1.04 -14.19
N GLY A 134 -6.65 1.18 -12.93
CA GLY A 134 -6.87 2.36 -12.10
C GLY A 134 -5.74 3.40 -12.13
N ALA A 135 -4.66 3.15 -12.89
CA ALA A 135 -3.48 4.00 -12.93
C ALA A 135 -3.41 4.86 -14.20
N ARG A 136 -2.72 6.01 -14.12
CA ARG A 136 -2.52 6.96 -15.22
C ARG A 136 -1.09 7.50 -15.19
N GLY A 137 -0.60 7.97 -16.34
CA GLY A 137 0.76 8.53 -16.50
C GLY A 137 1.84 7.54 -16.04
N ASP A 138 2.88 8.07 -15.41
CA ASP A 138 4.07 7.32 -14.97
C ASP A 138 3.73 6.09 -14.10
N LEU A 139 2.69 6.19 -13.25
CA LEU A 139 2.24 5.05 -12.43
C LEU A 139 1.74 3.88 -13.28
N ARG A 140 1.10 4.17 -14.41
CA ARG A 140 0.62 3.13 -15.34
C ARG A 140 1.82 2.43 -15.99
N ASP A 141 2.85 3.18 -16.34
CA ASP A 141 4.04 2.66 -16.99
C ASP A 141 4.88 1.81 -16.02
N GLN A 142 4.99 2.24 -14.75
CA GLN A 142 5.61 1.44 -13.68
C GLN A 142 4.87 0.11 -13.48
N ILE A 143 3.53 0.13 -13.36
CA ILE A 143 2.73 -1.10 -13.22
C ILE A 143 2.83 -1.99 -14.46
N MET A 144 2.95 -1.38 -15.65
CA MET A 144 3.17 -2.14 -16.89
C MET A 144 4.53 -2.83 -16.89
N GLY A 145 5.60 -2.14 -16.48
CA GLY A 145 6.92 -2.75 -16.28
C GLY A 145 6.90 -3.93 -15.32
N LEU A 146 6.20 -3.81 -14.18
CA LEU A 146 6.01 -4.93 -13.25
C LEU A 146 5.30 -6.12 -13.91
N ALA A 147 4.27 -5.86 -14.72
CA ALA A 147 3.53 -6.90 -15.42
C ALA A 147 4.39 -7.61 -16.47
N ASP A 148 5.20 -6.85 -17.22
CA ASP A 148 6.08 -7.37 -18.27
C ASP A 148 7.22 -8.19 -17.67
N SER A 149 7.84 -7.70 -16.58
CA SER A 149 8.83 -8.47 -15.82
C SER A 149 8.25 -9.76 -15.24
N CYS A 150 7.06 -9.70 -14.62
CA CYS A 150 6.40 -10.91 -14.12
C CYS A 150 6.05 -11.91 -15.23
N GLN A 151 5.67 -11.42 -16.42
CA GLN A 151 5.41 -12.26 -17.59
C GLN A 151 6.71 -12.91 -18.09
N ALA A 152 7.81 -12.17 -18.17
CA ALA A 152 9.11 -12.69 -18.60
C ALA A 152 9.62 -13.79 -17.64
N THR A 153 9.53 -13.57 -16.32
CA THR A 153 9.89 -14.60 -15.32
C THR A 153 9.03 -15.86 -15.45
N LEU A 154 7.73 -15.69 -15.70
CA LEU A 154 6.81 -16.80 -15.92
C LEU A 154 7.17 -17.61 -17.18
N GLU A 155 7.51 -16.93 -18.27
CA GLU A 155 7.95 -17.56 -19.52
C GLU A 155 9.24 -18.35 -19.33
N HIS A 156 10.19 -17.79 -18.57
CA HIS A 156 11.43 -18.48 -18.23
C HIS A 156 11.16 -19.79 -17.47
N VAL A 157 10.27 -19.79 -16.47
CA VAL A 157 9.90 -21.04 -15.77
C VAL A 157 9.26 -22.06 -16.70
N ARG A 158 8.40 -21.61 -17.62
CA ARG A 158 7.67 -22.50 -18.54
C ARG A 158 8.53 -23.08 -19.65
N ASN A 159 9.44 -22.29 -20.20
CA ASN A 159 10.18 -22.64 -21.39
C ASN A 159 11.55 -23.24 -21.04
N ASP A 160 12.14 -22.81 -19.92
CA ASP A 160 13.52 -23.14 -19.59
C ASP A 160 13.64 -24.00 -18.31
N LEU A 161 12.73 -23.89 -17.35
CA LEU A 161 12.80 -24.70 -16.13
C LEU A 161 12.03 -26.02 -16.24
N ILE A 162 10.71 -25.96 -16.52
CA ILE A 162 9.85 -27.16 -16.54
C ILE A 162 10.29 -28.19 -17.60
N PRO A 163 10.67 -27.80 -18.83
CA PRO A 163 11.07 -28.77 -19.87
C PRO A 163 12.42 -29.44 -19.57
N ASN A 164 13.28 -28.78 -18.78
CA ASN A 164 14.60 -29.28 -18.42
C ASN A 164 14.62 -30.05 -17.09
N LEU A 165 13.45 -30.33 -16.50
CA LEU A 165 13.37 -31.21 -15.33
C LEU A 165 13.88 -32.62 -15.70
N PRO A 166 14.80 -33.19 -14.92
CA PRO A 166 15.36 -34.51 -15.22
C PRO A 166 14.32 -35.62 -15.10
N ALA A 167 14.53 -36.71 -15.83
CA ALA A 167 13.76 -37.92 -15.62
C ALA A 167 14.43 -38.80 -14.56
N HIS A 168 13.62 -39.48 -13.74
CA HIS A 168 14.15 -40.41 -12.73
C HIS A 168 14.92 -41.59 -13.35
N THR A 169 14.74 -41.86 -14.64
CA THR A 169 15.44 -42.90 -15.41
C THR A 169 16.76 -42.42 -16.04
N ASP A 170 17.13 -41.14 -15.88
CA ASP A 170 18.34 -40.60 -16.49
C ASP A 170 19.60 -41.29 -15.94
N PRO A 171 20.64 -41.52 -16.74
CA PRO A 171 21.93 -41.96 -16.22
C PRO A 171 22.45 -41.00 -15.11
N PRO A 172 23.20 -41.50 -14.10
CA PRO A 172 23.68 -40.66 -13.00
C PRO A 172 24.46 -39.41 -13.46
N ALA A 173 25.33 -39.55 -14.47
CA ALA A 173 26.10 -38.43 -15.00
C ALA A 173 25.21 -37.32 -15.60
N THR A 174 24.13 -37.69 -16.30
CA THR A 174 23.17 -36.73 -16.86
C THR A 174 22.22 -36.19 -15.80
N TRP A 175 21.87 -36.98 -14.80
CA TRP A 175 21.03 -36.56 -13.67
C TRP A 175 21.68 -35.38 -12.95
N ASP A 176 22.95 -35.51 -12.54
CA ASP A 176 23.63 -34.45 -11.78
C ASP A 176 23.76 -33.15 -12.58
N THR A 177 24.04 -33.24 -13.90
CA THR A 177 24.07 -32.06 -14.78
C THR A 177 22.69 -31.40 -14.89
N ASN A 178 21.64 -32.17 -15.15
CA ASN A 178 20.28 -31.63 -15.29
C ASN A 178 19.77 -31.03 -13.98
N VAL A 179 20.02 -31.68 -12.84
CA VAL A 179 19.70 -31.13 -11.52
C VAL A 179 20.45 -29.82 -11.28
N GLY A 180 21.73 -29.75 -11.65
CA GLY A 180 22.52 -28.51 -11.61
C GLY A 180 21.85 -27.38 -12.41
N THR A 181 21.48 -27.66 -13.67
CA THR A 181 20.79 -26.68 -14.52
C THR A 181 19.44 -26.24 -13.94
N VAL A 182 18.65 -27.17 -13.39
CA VAL A 182 17.37 -26.81 -12.74
C VAL A 182 17.60 -25.93 -11.52
N ARG A 183 18.64 -26.19 -10.72
CA ARG A 183 19.00 -25.37 -9.56
C ARG A 183 19.41 -23.96 -9.95
N ASP A 184 20.27 -23.83 -10.95
CA ASP A 184 20.72 -22.53 -11.46
C ASP A 184 19.53 -21.72 -12.00
N ASN A 185 18.65 -22.35 -12.77
CA ASN A 185 17.42 -21.72 -13.27
C ASN A 185 16.48 -21.32 -12.12
N ALA A 186 16.31 -22.18 -11.11
CA ALA A 186 15.49 -21.86 -9.94
C ALA A 186 16.06 -20.68 -9.15
N GLU A 187 17.38 -20.62 -8.96
CA GLU A 187 18.08 -19.50 -8.32
C GLU A 187 17.89 -18.19 -9.10
N GLN A 188 18.00 -18.24 -10.44
CA GLN A 188 17.75 -17.08 -11.28
C GLN A 188 16.29 -16.59 -11.15
N VAL A 189 15.32 -17.50 -11.13
CA VAL A 189 13.90 -17.19 -10.93
C VAL A 189 13.66 -16.56 -9.55
N ILE A 190 14.28 -17.10 -8.49
CA ILE A 190 14.23 -16.51 -7.14
C ILE A 190 14.72 -15.06 -7.18
N GLY A 191 15.87 -14.80 -7.83
CA GLY A 191 16.40 -13.45 -7.99
C GLY A 191 15.42 -12.49 -8.68
N PHE A 192 14.76 -12.94 -9.76
CA PHE A 192 13.75 -12.14 -10.45
C PHE A 192 12.49 -11.89 -9.62
N LEU A 193 12.02 -12.90 -8.88
CA LEU A 193 10.88 -12.76 -7.98
C LEU A 193 11.19 -11.80 -6.84
N GLY A 194 12.39 -11.87 -6.25
CA GLY A 194 12.86 -10.94 -5.23
C GLY A 194 12.89 -9.49 -5.72
N GLN A 195 13.39 -9.26 -6.95
CA GLN A 195 13.36 -7.93 -7.57
C GLN A 195 11.92 -7.41 -7.78
N LEU A 196 11.00 -8.27 -8.23
CA LEU A 196 9.59 -7.91 -8.40
C LEU A 196 8.92 -7.57 -7.06
N ILE A 197 9.19 -8.36 -6.02
CA ILE A 197 8.68 -8.12 -4.66
C ILE A 197 9.18 -6.77 -4.15
N HIS A 198 10.50 -6.52 -4.29
CA HIS A 198 11.10 -5.26 -3.88
C HIS A 198 10.51 -4.06 -4.64
N ALA A 199 10.35 -4.17 -5.96
CA ALA A 199 9.77 -3.11 -6.78
C ALA A 199 8.30 -2.82 -6.41
N ILE A 200 7.52 -3.84 -6.01
CA ILE A 200 6.16 -3.64 -5.48
C ILE A 200 6.22 -2.91 -4.13
N ASP A 201 7.13 -3.29 -3.24
CA ASP A 201 7.31 -2.64 -1.93
C ASP A 201 7.73 -1.17 -2.08
N GLU A 202 8.68 -0.87 -2.96
CA GLU A 202 9.09 0.51 -3.29
C GLU A 202 7.95 1.31 -3.89
N PHE A 203 7.17 0.71 -4.80
CA PHE A 203 6.02 1.38 -5.40
C PHE A 203 4.97 1.76 -4.34
N ILE A 204 4.67 0.85 -3.42
CA ILE A 204 3.72 1.10 -2.33
C ILE A 204 4.23 2.21 -1.40
N GLU A 205 5.51 2.19 -1.04
CA GLU A 205 6.08 3.18 -0.13
C GLU A 205 6.23 4.56 -0.79
N HIS A 206 6.68 4.63 -2.04
CA HIS A 206 6.77 5.89 -2.78
C HIS A 206 5.39 6.54 -2.96
N ASP A 207 4.37 5.74 -3.29
CA ASP A 207 2.99 6.22 -3.43
C ASP A 207 2.40 6.72 -2.10
N ARG A 208 2.82 6.14 -0.98
CA ARG A 208 2.46 6.59 0.37
C ARG A 208 3.13 7.92 0.73
N LEU A 209 4.41 8.10 0.39
CA LEU A 209 5.19 9.30 0.69
C LEU A 209 4.86 10.48 -0.22
N ALA A 210 4.37 10.23 -1.44
CA ALA A 210 3.91 11.26 -2.37
C ALA A 210 2.62 11.97 -1.94
N ALA A 211 1.98 11.55 -0.84
CA ALA A 211 0.85 12.25 -0.26
C ALA A 211 1.27 13.66 0.24
N PRO A 212 0.57 14.75 -0.15
CA PRO A 212 1.03 16.11 0.14
C PRO A 212 1.25 16.35 1.65
N THR A 213 2.41 16.87 2.05
CA THR A 213 2.70 17.27 3.44
C THR A 213 1.88 18.49 3.83
N ILE A 214 1.35 18.54 5.05
CA ILE A 214 0.58 19.70 5.57
C ILE A 214 1.56 20.83 5.90
N THR A 215 1.66 21.84 5.03
CA THR A 215 2.13 23.16 5.45
C THR A 215 1.01 23.79 6.25
N ARG A 216 1.04 23.63 7.57
CA ARG A 216 0.07 24.27 8.46
C ARG A 216 0.12 25.78 8.16
N PRO A 217 -1.01 26.45 7.83
CA PRO A 217 -0.99 27.89 7.67
C PRO A 217 -0.41 28.47 8.94
N GLY A 218 0.69 29.22 8.79
CA GLY A 218 1.48 29.71 9.90
C GLY A 218 0.55 30.35 10.92
N ARG A 219 0.62 29.90 12.19
CA ARG A 219 0.09 30.69 13.30
C ARG A 219 0.66 32.08 13.11
N GLY A 220 -0.23 33.06 12.95
CA GLY A 220 0.13 34.45 12.71
C GLY A 220 1.28 34.85 13.60
N ARG A 221 2.25 35.57 13.01
CA ARG A 221 3.39 36.13 13.73
C ARG A 221 2.90 36.69 15.07
N PRO A 222 3.59 36.42 16.20
CA PRO A 222 3.26 37.08 17.45
C PRO A 222 3.25 38.58 17.20
N ARG A 223 2.10 39.20 17.49
CA ARG A 223 1.90 40.64 17.41
C ARG A 223 3.02 41.29 18.22
N PRO A 224 3.83 42.19 17.65
CA PRO A 224 4.86 42.86 18.44
C PRO A 224 4.18 43.59 19.60
N SER A 225 4.61 43.28 20.83
CA SER A 225 4.13 43.95 22.04
C SER A 225 4.32 45.46 21.88
N PRO A 226 3.34 46.29 22.25
CA PRO A 226 3.55 47.73 22.31
C PRO A 226 4.61 48.02 23.39
N SER A 227 5.72 48.61 22.96
CA SER A 227 6.78 49.10 23.86
C SER A 227 6.21 50.14 24.82
N PRO A 228 6.37 49.98 26.14
CA PRO A 228 5.87 50.94 27.10
C PRO A 228 6.96 51.97 27.40
N HIS A 229 7.30 52.86 26.46
CA HIS A 229 8.06 54.07 26.81
C HIS A 229 7.67 55.24 25.92
N GLY A 230 6.86 56.11 26.50
CA GLY A 230 6.52 57.43 26.00
C GLY A 230 5.87 58.20 27.14
N TYR A 231 6.69 58.64 28.09
CA TYR A 231 6.37 59.80 28.91
C TYR A 231 7.47 60.85 28.68
N PRO A 232 7.08 62.14 28.66
CA PRO A 232 7.84 63.26 28.10
C PRO A 232 9.09 63.64 28.90
#